data_AF-A0A2D6NZW3-F1
#
_entry.id   AF-A0A2D6NZW3-F1
#
_cell.length_a   1.000
_cell.length_b   1.000
_cell.length_c   1.000
_cell.angle_alpha   90.00
_cell.angle_beta   90.00
_cell.angle_gamma   90.00
#
_symmetry.space_group_name_H-M   'P 1'
#
loop_
_entity.id
_entity.type
_entity.pdbx_description
1 polymer ?
#
loop_
_entity_poly.entity_id
_entity_poly.type
_entity_poly.pdbx_seq_one_letter_code
_entity_poly.pdbx_strand_id
1 'polypeptide(L)'
;MGQVETFIANSRINLMDLNKHQKLNDLGVVVWQKRHKGEDREISEQIYVIDNKYIFIFPATAKEIPLFDTEHFMMSLSLSLGKLPAVKFEDKTNIENFNHFILLGDHSHDFLSDIEPNKITPCKTVDKICDSKQNKIEFLSDMRSIIL
;
A
#
# COMPACT_ATOMS: atom_id res chain seq x y z
N MET A 1 42.85 -14.82 -18.64
CA MET A 1 41.82 -14.29 -19.55
C MET A 1 40.49 -14.79 -19.02
N GLY A 2 39.63 -13.93 -18.45
CA GLY A 2 38.27 -14.35 -18.04
C GLY A 2 37.75 -13.95 -16.66
N GLN A 3 38.38 -13.03 -15.91
CA GLN A 3 37.77 -12.54 -14.63
C GLN A 3 37.74 -11.01 -14.46
N VAL A 4 38.60 -10.27 -15.15
CA VAL A 4 38.61 -8.79 -15.06
C VAL A 4 37.46 -8.17 -15.87
N GLU A 5 37.04 -8.81 -16.96
CA GLU A 5 35.90 -8.35 -17.78
C GLU A 5 34.54 -8.58 -17.09
N THR A 6 34.45 -9.57 -16.21
CA THR A 6 33.22 -9.90 -15.46
C THR A 6 32.90 -8.88 -14.37
N PHE A 7 33.92 -8.23 -13.80
CA PHE A 7 33.69 -7.22 -12.75
C PHE A 7 33.17 -5.89 -13.30
N ILE A 8 33.52 -5.56 -14.55
CA ILE A 8 32.98 -4.39 -15.27
C ILE A 8 31.52 -4.62 -15.70
N ALA A 9 31.10 -5.88 -15.89
CA ALA A 9 29.69 -6.21 -16.12
C ALA A 9 28.84 -6.07 -14.84
N ASN A 10 29.39 -6.41 -13.66
CA ASN A 10 28.70 -6.25 -12.38
C ASN A 10 28.51 -4.80 -11.94
N SER A 11 29.28 -3.86 -12.50
CA SER A 11 29.11 -2.42 -12.28
C SER A 11 28.07 -1.79 -13.22
N ARG A 12 27.68 -2.47 -14.32
CA ARG A 12 26.56 -2.04 -15.18
C ARG A 12 25.20 -2.51 -14.67
N ILE A 13 25.15 -3.59 -13.90
CA ILE A 13 23.88 -4.13 -13.36
C ILE A 13 23.30 -3.17 -12.31
N ASN A 14 24.13 -2.48 -11.52
CA ASN A 14 23.66 -1.48 -10.56
C ASN A 14 23.20 -0.14 -11.17
N LEU A 15 23.49 0.14 -12.45
CA LEU A 15 23.02 1.37 -13.12
C LEU A 15 21.71 1.19 -13.90
N MET A 16 21.39 -0.03 -14.34
CA MET A 16 20.13 -0.30 -15.04
C MET A 16 18.93 -0.42 -14.09
N ASP A 17 19.14 -0.80 -12.82
CA ASP A 17 18.07 -0.80 -11.80
C ASP A 17 17.64 0.60 -11.37
N LEU A 18 18.52 1.60 -11.45
CA LEU A 18 18.15 3.01 -11.22
C LEU A 18 17.03 3.48 -12.17
N ASN A 19 17.00 3.00 -13.41
CA ASN A 19 16.13 3.54 -14.46
C ASN A 19 14.68 2.99 -14.40
N LYS A 20 14.45 1.85 -13.72
CA LYS A 20 13.08 1.37 -13.46
C LYS A 20 12.48 1.99 -12.21
N HIS A 21 13.24 2.10 -11.13
CA HIS A 21 12.86 2.80 -9.89
C HIS A 21 12.61 4.31 -10.11
N GLN A 22 13.27 4.92 -11.10
CA GLN A 22 13.00 6.30 -11.49
C GLN A 22 11.66 6.48 -12.22
N LYS A 23 11.20 5.49 -13.00
CA LYS A 23 9.89 5.52 -13.68
C LYS A 23 8.70 5.28 -12.76
N LEU A 24 8.95 4.86 -11.51
CA LEU A 24 7.94 4.81 -10.48
C LEU A 24 7.51 6.21 -9.98
N ASN A 25 8.38 7.19 -10.14
CA ASN A 25 8.30 8.51 -9.51
C ASN A 25 7.42 9.53 -10.23
N ASP A 26 7.10 9.34 -11.51
CA ASP A 26 6.38 10.36 -12.29
C ASP A 26 4.88 10.45 -11.96
N LEU A 27 4.32 9.48 -11.21
CA LEU A 27 2.89 9.39 -10.93
C LEU A 27 2.53 9.03 -9.48
N GLY A 28 3.52 9.04 -8.57
CA GLY A 28 3.29 8.96 -7.12
C GLY A 28 2.73 7.64 -6.58
N VAL A 29 2.44 6.64 -7.41
CA VAL A 29 2.10 5.29 -6.95
C VAL A 29 2.62 4.28 -7.95
N VAL A 30 3.68 3.57 -7.59
CA VAL A 30 3.83 2.21 -8.10
C VAL A 30 4.52 1.33 -7.05
N VAL A 31 3.90 0.19 -6.78
CA VAL A 31 4.51 -1.13 -6.69
C VAL A 31 3.34 -2.04 -7.00
N TRP A 32 3.15 -2.32 -8.29
CA TRP A 32 2.16 -3.29 -8.77
C TRP A 32 2.63 -3.90 -10.09
N GLN A 33 3.95 -4.06 -10.25
CA GLN A 33 4.52 -4.67 -11.44
C GLN A 33 5.37 -5.89 -11.10
N LYS A 34 4.66 -7.03 -11.03
CA LYS A 34 5.09 -8.38 -11.37
C LYS A 34 6.37 -8.90 -10.67
N ARG A 35 6.18 -10.04 -9.96
CA ARG A 35 7.13 -11.05 -9.42
C ARG A 35 7.33 -10.86 -7.91
N HIS A 36 7.43 -11.89 -7.05
CA HIS A 36 7.84 -13.30 -7.23
C HIS A 36 6.79 -14.34 -6.77
N LYS A 37 6.87 -15.54 -7.35
CA LYS A 37 5.99 -16.71 -7.06
C LYS A 37 6.32 -17.40 -5.71
N GLY A 38 6.84 -16.67 -4.72
CA GLY A 38 7.35 -17.27 -3.48
C GLY A 38 7.49 -16.31 -2.30
N GLU A 39 6.79 -15.17 -2.29
CA GLU A 39 6.73 -14.29 -1.11
C GLU A 39 5.60 -14.71 -0.17
N ASP A 40 5.77 -14.42 1.13
CA ASP A 40 4.81 -14.73 2.17
C ASP A 40 3.46 -14.08 1.86
N ARG A 41 2.46 -14.94 1.76
CA ARG A 41 1.10 -14.61 1.39
C ARG A 41 0.24 -14.67 2.63
N GLU A 42 -0.42 -13.57 2.96
CA GLU A 42 -1.39 -13.53 4.06
C GLU A 42 -2.81 -13.68 3.50
N ILE A 43 -3.55 -14.62 4.06
CA ILE A 43 -5.00 -14.80 3.83
C ILE A 43 -5.79 -13.93 4.82
N SER A 44 -5.15 -13.45 5.87
CA SER A 44 -5.74 -12.57 6.88
C SER A 44 -5.86 -11.14 6.38
N GLU A 45 -6.82 -10.45 6.98
CA GLU A 45 -6.97 -9.01 6.87
C GLU A 45 -5.70 -8.30 7.34
N GLN A 46 -5.24 -7.35 6.52
CA GLN A 46 -4.05 -6.56 6.82
C GLN A 46 -4.49 -5.14 7.19
N ILE A 47 -3.97 -4.64 8.30
CA ILE A 47 -4.35 -3.34 8.83
C ILE A 47 -3.10 -2.48 8.96
N TYR A 48 -3.21 -1.23 8.53
CA TYR A 48 -2.14 -0.25 8.60
C TYR A 48 -2.63 1.05 9.20
N VAL A 49 -1.73 1.77 9.87
CA VAL A 49 -2.05 3.01 10.58
C VAL A 49 -1.14 4.13 10.11
N ILE A 50 -1.72 5.31 9.86
CA ILE A 50 -1.02 6.57 9.63
C ILE A 50 -1.34 7.54 10.78
N ASP A 51 -0.30 8.20 11.31
CA ASP A 51 -0.36 9.20 12.39
C ASP A 51 -1.06 8.74 13.68
N ASN A 52 -1.20 7.43 13.92
CA ASN A 52 -2.03 6.85 15.00
C ASN A 52 -3.49 7.36 15.00
N LYS A 53 -4.00 7.75 13.83
CA LYS A 53 -5.33 8.36 13.68
C LYS A 53 -6.15 7.76 12.55
N TYR A 54 -5.50 7.40 11.46
CA TYR A 54 -6.14 6.91 10.26
C TYR A 54 -5.78 5.45 10.06
N ILE A 55 -6.80 4.60 9.97
CA ILE A 55 -6.63 3.17 9.83
C ILE A 55 -7.06 2.74 8.43
N PHE A 56 -6.20 1.95 7.78
CA PHE A 56 -6.41 1.41 6.46
C PHE A 56 -6.58 -0.09 6.59
N ILE A 57 -7.73 -0.58 6.14
CA ILE A 57 -8.11 -1.98 6.28
C ILE A 57 -8.14 -2.61 4.88
N PHE A 58 -7.27 -3.60 4.70
CA PHE A 58 -7.22 -4.44 3.53
C PHE A 58 -7.99 -5.71 3.83
N PRO A 59 -9.05 -6.01 3.06
CA PRO A 59 -9.90 -7.14 3.35
C PRO A 59 -9.14 -8.47 3.22
N ALA A 60 -9.55 -9.45 4.03
CA ALA A 60 -9.15 -10.83 3.84
C ALA A 60 -9.75 -11.32 2.50
N THR A 61 -8.94 -11.37 1.45
CA THR A 61 -9.38 -11.81 0.13
C THR A 61 -9.09 -13.30 -0.07
N ALA A 62 -10.00 -14.02 -0.72
CA ALA A 62 -9.79 -15.42 -1.12
C ALA A 62 -8.59 -15.61 -2.07
N LYS A 63 -8.13 -14.51 -2.69
CA LYS A 63 -6.84 -14.43 -3.36
C LYS A 63 -5.86 -13.80 -2.38
N GLU A 64 -4.79 -14.52 -2.06
CA GLU A 64 -3.67 -14.01 -1.28
C GLU A 64 -3.11 -12.71 -1.90
N ILE A 65 -3.13 -11.61 -1.14
CA ILE A 65 -2.39 -10.39 -1.51
C ILE A 65 -1.01 -10.51 -0.86
N PRO A 66 0.09 -10.41 -1.63
CA PRO A 66 1.44 -10.42 -1.05
C PRO A 66 1.59 -9.33 0.00
N LEU A 67 2.15 -9.67 1.17
CA LEU A 67 2.46 -8.71 2.24
C LEU A 67 3.27 -7.51 1.73
N PHE A 68 4.25 -7.82 0.90
CA PHE A 68 5.11 -6.83 0.27
C PHE A 68 4.32 -5.77 -0.53
N ASP A 69 3.23 -6.17 -1.21
CA ASP A 69 2.44 -5.28 -2.05
C ASP A 69 1.62 -4.28 -1.21
N THR A 70 1.06 -4.71 -0.08
CA THR A 70 0.28 -3.83 0.81
C THR A 70 1.21 -2.88 1.57
N GLU A 71 2.36 -3.36 2.06
CA GLU A 71 3.38 -2.53 2.71
C GLU A 71 3.89 -1.44 1.76
N HIS A 72 4.22 -1.80 0.53
CA HIS A 72 4.68 -0.82 -0.46
C HIS A 72 3.60 0.18 -0.87
N PHE A 73 2.36 -0.27 -1.02
CA PHE A 73 1.23 0.62 -1.27
C PHE A 73 1.10 1.65 -0.14
N MET A 74 1.10 1.19 1.11
CA MET A 74 0.94 2.04 2.29
C MET A 74 2.13 2.99 2.49
N MET A 75 3.35 2.53 2.25
CA MET A 75 4.54 3.37 2.26
C MET A 75 4.42 4.50 1.22
N SER A 76 4.06 4.16 -0.01
CA SER A 76 3.92 5.13 -1.11
C SER A 76 2.82 6.14 -0.85
N LEU A 77 1.69 5.69 -0.30
CA LEU A 77 0.57 6.54 0.09
C LEU A 77 0.99 7.53 1.18
N SER A 78 1.61 7.04 2.25
CA SER A 78 2.06 7.86 3.37
C SER A 78 3.00 8.97 2.92
N LEU A 79 3.98 8.62 2.07
CA LEU A 79 4.92 9.60 1.48
C LEU A 79 4.20 10.62 0.59
N SER A 80 3.23 10.19 -0.22
CA SER A 80 2.45 11.07 -1.10
C SER A 80 1.54 12.06 -0.36
N LEU A 81 1.21 11.73 0.90
CA LEU A 81 0.48 12.57 1.84
C LEU A 81 1.42 13.43 2.73
N GLY A 82 2.74 13.29 2.57
CA GLY A 82 3.72 14.00 3.40
C GLY A 82 3.73 13.52 4.86
N LYS A 83 3.36 12.27 5.11
CA LYS A 83 3.26 11.66 6.45
C LYS A 83 4.42 10.71 6.73
N LEU A 84 4.56 10.33 8.00
CA LEU A 84 5.46 9.25 8.39
C LEU A 84 4.99 7.91 7.78
N PRO A 85 5.90 6.97 7.52
CA PRO A 85 5.55 5.63 7.05
C PRO A 85 4.43 5.00 7.88
N ALA A 86 3.44 4.44 7.19
CA ALA A 86 2.41 3.65 7.83
C ALA A 86 3.00 2.46 8.57
N VAL A 87 2.42 2.12 9.72
CA VAL A 87 2.84 0.99 10.55
C VAL A 87 1.78 -0.10 10.47
N LYS A 88 2.21 -1.36 10.32
CA LYS A 88 1.30 -2.52 10.38
C LYS A 88 0.70 -2.61 11.78
N PHE A 89 -0.61 -2.79 11.86
CA PHE A 89 -1.36 -2.85 13.11
C PHE A 89 -1.84 -4.29 13.34
N GLU A 90 -1.14 -5.00 14.21
CA GLU A 90 -1.41 -6.42 14.50
C GLU A 90 -2.38 -6.58 15.68
N ASP A 91 -2.38 -5.63 16.62
CA ASP A 91 -3.22 -5.65 17.81
C ASP A 91 -4.55 -4.94 17.56
N LYS A 92 -5.60 -5.70 17.24
CA LYS A 92 -6.93 -5.14 16.96
C LYS A 92 -7.67 -4.61 18.20
N THR A 93 -7.04 -4.58 19.38
CA THR A 93 -7.65 -3.97 20.56
C THR A 93 -7.67 -2.45 20.44
N ASN A 94 -8.72 -1.83 20.97
CA ASN A 94 -8.89 -0.37 21.00
C ASN A 94 -8.97 0.30 19.61
N ILE A 95 -9.44 -0.43 18.60
CA ILE A 95 -9.55 0.07 17.23
C ILE A 95 -10.55 1.25 17.13
N GLU A 96 -11.51 1.33 18.05
CA GLU A 96 -12.49 2.41 18.19
C GLU A 96 -11.89 3.78 18.51
N ASN A 97 -10.65 3.82 19.00
CA ASN A 97 -9.94 5.07 19.33
C ASN A 97 -9.36 5.78 18.10
N PHE A 98 -9.41 5.15 16.92
CA PHE A 98 -8.98 5.78 15.68
C PHE A 98 -10.03 6.77 15.18
N ASN A 99 -9.56 7.84 14.55
CA ASN A 99 -10.43 8.93 14.10
C ASN A 99 -11.24 8.52 12.86
N HIS A 100 -10.61 7.78 11.95
CA HIS A 100 -11.20 7.48 10.65
C HIS A 100 -10.66 6.19 10.05
N PHE A 101 -11.54 5.44 9.40
CA PHE A 101 -11.34 4.11 8.87
C PHE A 101 -11.51 4.13 7.35
N ILE A 102 -10.49 3.68 6.63
CA ILE A 102 -10.48 3.59 5.17
C ILE A 102 -10.51 2.11 4.79
N LEU A 103 -11.59 1.68 4.13
CA LEU A 103 -11.79 0.29 3.72
C LEU A 103 -11.40 0.11 2.26
N LEU A 104 -10.33 -0.64 1.98
CA LEU A 104 -9.83 -0.85 0.63
C LEU A 104 -10.48 -2.06 -0.04
N GLY A 105 -11.73 -1.91 -0.47
CA GLY A 105 -12.53 -2.96 -1.11
C GLY A 105 -13.88 -3.19 -0.42
N ASP A 106 -14.72 -4.04 -1.04
CA ASP A 106 -16.07 -4.36 -0.56
C ASP A 106 -16.07 -5.66 0.24
N HIS A 107 -15.77 -5.58 1.53
CA HIS A 107 -16.03 -6.68 2.46
C HIS A 107 -16.56 -6.13 3.78
N SER A 108 -17.57 -6.81 4.33
CA SER A 108 -18.09 -6.51 5.66
C SER A 108 -17.09 -7.00 6.71
N HIS A 109 -16.73 -6.11 7.63
CA HIS A 109 -15.85 -6.42 8.75
C HIS A 109 -16.67 -6.38 10.03
N ASP A 110 -16.78 -7.50 10.73
CA ASP A 110 -17.65 -7.62 11.91
C ASP A 110 -17.31 -6.59 13.00
N PHE A 111 -16.02 -6.26 13.18
CA PHE A 111 -15.57 -5.28 14.17
C PHE A 111 -15.88 -3.83 13.79
N LEU A 112 -16.25 -3.55 12.53
CA LEU A 112 -16.70 -2.22 12.13
C LEU A 112 -18.15 -1.94 12.52
N SER A 113 -18.90 -2.96 12.97
CA SER A 113 -20.30 -2.79 13.40
C SER A 113 -20.44 -1.80 14.56
N ASP A 114 -19.41 -1.69 15.40
CA ASP A 114 -19.37 -0.79 16.56
C ASP A 114 -18.81 0.60 16.22
N ILE A 115 -18.37 0.82 14.98
CA ILE A 115 -17.79 2.08 14.52
C ILE A 115 -18.87 2.96 13.87
N GLU A 116 -18.88 4.24 14.22
CA GLU A 116 -19.82 5.20 13.63
C GLU A 116 -19.67 5.25 12.09
N PRO A 117 -20.76 5.13 11.30
CA PRO A 117 -20.66 5.06 9.83
C PRO A 117 -19.99 6.27 9.18
N ASN A 118 -20.05 7.45 9.80
CA ASN A 118 -19.39 8.67 9.33
C ASN A 118 -17.86 8.63 9.45
N LYS A 119 -17.32 7.76 10.31
CA LYS A 119 -15.88 7.51 10.45
C LYS A 119 -15.36 6.49 9.45
N ILE A 120 -16.22 5.92 8.61
CA ILE A 120 -15.87 4.87 7.65
C ILE A 120 -15.96 5.42 6.24
N THR A 121 -14.85 5.34 5.49
CA THR A 121 -14.79 5.63 4.06
C THR A 121 -14.51 4.36 3.29
N PRO A 122 -15.52 3.82 2.57
CA PRO A 122 -15.28 2.74 1.63
C PRO A 122 -14.52 3.26 0.40
N CYS A 123 -13.56 2.47 -0.08
CA CYS A 123 -12.73 2.75 -1.23
C CYS A 123 -12.73 1.58 -2.21
N LYS A 124 -12.30 1.87 -3.45
CA LYS A 124 -11.99 0.83 -4.44
C LYS A 124 -10.89 -0.09 -3.90
N THR A 125 -10.81 -1.33 -4.38
CA THR A 125 -9.68 -2.22 -4.10
C THR A 125 -8.38 -1.61 -4.60
N VAL A 126 -7.24 -2.02 -4.03
CA VAL A 126 -5.89 -1.58 -4.46
C VAL A 126 -5.70 -1.79 -5.96
N ASP A 127 -6.10 -2.94 -6.49
CA ASP A 127 -6.03 -3.26 -7.92
C ASP A 127 -6.75 -2.19 -8.76
N LYS A 128 -7.99 -1.83 -8.37
CA LYS A 128 -8.80 -0.83 -9.06
C LYS A 128 -8.23 0.58 -8.91
N ILE A 129 -7.69 0.91 -7.73
CA ILE A 129 -7.00 2.19 -7.51
C ILE A 129 -5.79 2.29 -8.43
N CYS A 130 -5.01 1.22 -8.52
CA CYS A 130 -3.77 1.17 -9.28
C CYS A 130 -3.95 0.96 -10.79
N ASP A 131 -5.16 0.63 -11.24
CA ASP A 131 -5.49 0.29 -12.63
C ASP A 131 -5.28 1.45 -13.62
N SER A 132 -5.36 2.70 -13.16
CA SER A 132 -5.10 3.86 -14.02
C SER A 132 -4.46 5.03 -13.27
N LYS A 133 -3.78 5.92 -14.00
CA LYS A 133 -3.28 7.20 -13.48
C LYS A 133 -4.41 8.03 -12.86
N GLN A 134 -5.56 8.08 -13.53
CA GLN A 134 -6.70 8.88 -13.09
C GLN A 134 -7.26 8.36 -11.76
N ASN A 135 -7.41 7.04 -11.60
CA ASN A 135 -7.87 6.44 -10.35
C ASN A 135 -6.93 6.74 -9.18
N LYS A 136 -5.61 6.74 -9.41
CA LYS A 136 -4.60 7.12 -8.41
C LYS A 136 -4.72 8.57 -7.98
N ILE A 137 -4.93 9.48 -8.94
CA ILE A 137 -5.11 10.91 -8.67
C ILE A 137 -6.39 11.16 -7.88
N GLU A 138 -7.51 10.55 -8.28
CA GLU A 138 -8.78 10.63 -7.57
C GLU A 138 -8.64 10.12 -6.14
N PHE A 139 -8.10 8.90 -5.98
CA PHE A 139 -7.88 8.32 -4.66
C PHE A 139 -6.99 9.20 -3.78
N LEU A 140 -5.87 9.71 -4.30
CA LEU A 140 -4.99 10.58 -3.53
C LEU A 140 -5.67 11.91 -3.17
N SER A 141 -6.51 12.45 -4.05
CA SER A 141 -7.30 13.65 -3.77
C SER A 141 -8.29 13.41 -2.62
N ASP A 142 -8.98 12.28 -2.64
CA ASP A 142 -9.91 11.87 -1.58
C ASP A 142 -9.16 11.64 -0.25
N MET A 143 -8.01 10.98 -0.28
CA MET A 143 -7.21 10.78 0.93
C MET A 143 -6.70 12.10 1.51
N ARG A 144 -6.36 13.07 0.66
CA ARG A 144 -5.95 14.40 1.12
C ARG A 144 -7.09 15.15 1.81
N SER A 145 -8.34 15.04 1.33
CA SER A 145 -9.47 15.72 1.98
C SER A 145 -9.86 15.12 3.33
N ILE A 146 -9.48 13.86 3.58
CA ILE A 146 -9.75 13.15 4.84
C ILE A 146 -8.60 13.33 5.85
N ILE A 147 -7.35 13.32 5.37
CA ILE A 147 -6.15 13.20 6.21
C ILE A 147 -5.42 14.54 6.45
N LEU A 148 -5.61 15.54 5.59
CA LEU A 148 -4.97 16.85 5.68
C LEU A 148 -5.99 17.94 6.03
#